data_AF-A0A7J6WAS8-F1
#
_entry.id   AF-A0A7J6WAS8-F1
#
_cell.length_a   1.000
_cell.length_b   1.000
_cell.length_c   1.000
_cell.angle_alpha   90.00
_cell.angle_beta   90.00
_cell.angle_gamma   90.00
#
_symmetry.space_group_name_H-M   'P 1'
#
loop_
_entity.id
_entity.type
_entity.pdbx_description
1 polymer ?
#
loop_
_entity_poly.entity_id
_entity_poly.type
_entity_poly.pdbx_seq_one_letter_code
_entity_poly.pdbx_strand_id
1 'polypeptide(L)'
;VKIGLRVLTRPIADELPKIYRTLGENYNERVLPSIIHETLKAVVAQYNASQLITQRETVSREIRNLLTERAANFNIALDDVSITGLTFGKEFTAAIEAKQIAAQEAERAKFVVEKAEQDKKGAVIRAQVHRISILDYLHKQLPCLTTACS
;
A
#
# COMPACT_ATOMS: atom_id res chain seq x y z
N VAL A 1 -15.38 -9.38 -2.41
CA VAL A 1 -14.17 -9.60 -3.23
C VAL A 1 -14.27 -10.97 -3.87
N LYS A 2 -14.05 -11.09 -5.18
CA LYS A 2 -13.94 -12.38 -5.87
C LYS A 2 -12.47 -12.59 -6.23
N ILE A 3 -11.88 -13.69 -5.78
CA ILE A 3 -10.49 -14.05 -6.06
C ILE A 3 -10.53 -15.33 -6.88
N GLY A 4 -10.06 -15.25 -8.13
CA GLY A 4 -9.79 -16.40 -8.96
C GLY A 4 -8.40 -16.93 -8.62
N LEU A 5 -8.32 -18.20 -8.27
CA LEU A 5 -7.09 -18.87 -7.91
C LEU A 5 -6.98 -20.17 -8.71
N ARG A 6 -5.80 -20.40 -9.28
CA ARG A 6 -5.46 -21.61 -10.01
C ARG A 6 -4.52 -22.44 -9.16
N VAL A 7 -4.89 -23.69 -8.93
CA VAL A 7 -4.08 -24.67 -8.19
C VAL A 7 -3.74 -25.83 -9.10
N LEU A 8 -2.47 -26.22 -9.11
CA LEU A 8 -1.99 -27.47 -9.68
C LEU A 8 -1.68 -28.41 -8.52
N THR A 9 -2.39 -29.53 -8.47
CA THR A 9 -2.23 -30.56 -7.43
C THR A 9 -1.91 -31.91 -8.06
N ARG A 10 -1.18 -32.72 -7.30
CA ARG A 10 -0.83 -34.09 -7.62
C ARG A 10 -1.09 -34.95 -6.38
N PRO A 11 -1.84 -36.05 -6.47
CA PRO A 11 -1.91 -37.01 -5.37
C PRO A 11 -0.57 -37.72 -5.20
N ILE A 12 -0.20 -38.02 -3.94
CA ILE A 12 1.01 -38.77 -3.65
C ILE A 12 0.78 -40.25 -3.99
N ALA A 13 1.66 -40.82 -4.82
CA ALA A 13 1.50 -42.17 -5.36
C ALA A 13 1.45 -43.24 -4.25
N ASP A 14 2.26 -43.08 -3.19
CA ASP A 14 2.35 -44.03 -2.08
C ASP A 14 1.06 -44.11 -1.24
N GLU A 15 0.30 -43.01 -1.17
CA GLU A 15 -0.88 -42.88 -0.31
C GLU A 15 -2.19 -42.94 -1.10
N LEU A 16 -2.14 -43.20 -2.41
CA LEU A 16 -3.31 -43.36 -3.30
C LEU A 16 -4.41 -44.27 -2.71
N PRO A 17 -4.11 -45.45 -2.13
CA PRO A 17 -5.14 -46.32 -1.55
C PRO A 17 -5.87 -45.69 -0.35
N LYS A 18 -5.17 -44.89 0.48
CA LYS A 18 -5.76 -44.20 1.63
C LYS A 18 -6.58 -42.99 1.19
N ILE A 19 -6.09 -42.23 0.21
CA ILE A 19 -6.82 -41.11 -0.40
C ILE A 19 -8.16 -41.63 -0.95
N TYR A 20 -8.11 -42.71 -1.73
CA TYR A 20 -9.30 -43.30 -2.34
C TYR A 20 -10.31 -43.80 -1.30
N ARG A 21 -9.85 -44.44 -0.22
CA ARG A 21 -10.73 -44.93 0.87
C ARG A 21 -11.34 -43.83 1.72
N THR A 22 -10.58 -42.75 1.98
CA THR A 22 -10.98 -41.72 2.95
C THR A 22 -11.75 -40.59 2.28
N LEU A 23 -11.32 -40.16 1.10
CA LEU A 23 -11.87 -38.99 0.40
C LEU A 23 -12.77 -39.37 -0.79
N GLY A 24 -12.65 -40.60 -1.31
CA GLY A 24 -13.36 -41.06 -2.49
C GLY A 24 -12.87 -40.43 -3.79
N GLU A 25 -13.51 -40.77 -4.90
CA GLU A 25 -13.16 -40.28 -6.24
C GLU A 25 -13.35 -38.76 -6.41
N ASN A 26 -14.32 -38.18 -5.68
CA ASN A 26 -14.71 -36.76 -5.80
C ASN A 26 -13.93 -35.83 -4.86
N TYR A 27 -12.74 -36.23 -4.40
CA TYR A 27 -11.94 -35.42 -3.48
C TYR A 27 -11.55 -34.06 -4.09
N ASN A 28 -11.31 -34.03 -5.40
CA ASN A 28 -10.96 -32.80 -6.13
C ASN A 28 -12.09 -31.76 -6.12
N GLU A 29 -13.34 -32.18 -6.19
CA GLU A 29 -14.48 -31.26 -6.26
C GLU A 29 -15.00 -30.83 -4.89
N ARG A 30 -14.73 -31.63 -3.85
CA ARG A 30 -15.28 -31.40 -2.52
C ARG A 30 -14.27 -30.84 -1.54
N VAL A 31 -13.05 -31.38 -1.54
CA VAL A 31 -12.04 -31.06 -0.52
C VAL A 31 -11.15 -29.91 -0.96
N LEU A 32 -10.69 -29.89 -2.22
CA LEU A 32 -9.89 -28.77 -2.73
C LEU A 32 -10.57 -27.40 -2.54
N PRO A 33 -11.82 -27.16 -2.98
CA PRO A 33 -12.44 -25.86 -2.79
C PRO A 33 -12.67 -25.50 -1.32
N SER A 34 -12.87 -26.51 -0.46
CA SER A 34 -13.04 -26.28 0.99
C SER A 34 -11.76 -25.72 1.61
N ILE A 35 -10.61 -26.36 1.37
CA ILE A 35 -9.31 -25.93 1.90
C ILE A 35 -8.88 -24.60 1.27
N ILE A 36 -9.12 -24.42 -0.03
CA ILE A 36 -8.81 -23.18 -0.75
C ILE A 36 -9.60 -22.01 -0.17
N HIS A 37 -10.91 -22.17 0.05
CA HIS A 37 -11.74 -21.11 0.62
C HIS A 37 -11.38 -20.79 2.07
N GLU A 38 -11.04 -21.80 2.89
CA GLU A 38 -10.57 -21.58 4.26
C GLU A 38 -9.26 -20.78 4.28
N THR A 39 -8.27 -21.21 3.49
CA THR A 39 -6.96 -20.56 3.42
C THR A 39 -7.07 -19.14 2.86
N LEU A 40 -7.87 -18.94 1.82
CA LEU A 40 -8.13 -17.60 1.28
C LEU A 40 -8.77 -16.68 2.30
N LYS A 41 -9.73 -17.15 3.10
CA LYS A 41 -10.34 -16.33 4.17
C LYS A 41 -9.31 -15.95 5.23
N ALA A 42 -8.44 -16.87 5.64
CA ALA A 42 -7.41 -16.60 6.63
C ALA A 42 -6.42 -15.51 6.14
N VAL A 43 -6.01 -15.57 4.87
CA VAL A 43 -5.09 -14.59 4.28
C VAL A 43 -5.77 -13.25 4.04
N VAL A 44 -7.00 -13.24 3.52
CA VAL A 44 -7.76 -11.98 3.31
C VAL A 44 -8.05 -11.25 4.64
N ALA A 45 -8.13 -11.96 5.76
CA ALA A 45 -8.27 -11.33 7.07
C ALA A 45 -7.00 -10.60 7.54
N GLN A 46 -5.82 -11.04 7.09
CA GLN A 46 -4.53 -10.46 7.49
C GLN A 46 -4.08 -9.34 6.56
N TYR A 47 -4.44 -9.40 5.27
CA TYR A 47 -3.99 -8.45 4.26
C TYR A 47 -5.08 -7.48 3.83
N ASN A 48 -4.70 -6.22 3.72
CA ASN A 48 -5.54 -5.23 3.06
C ASN A 48 -5.56 -5.45 1.55
N ALA A 49 -6.65 -5.06 0.89
CA ALA A 49 -6.78 -5.20 -0.55
C ALA A 49 -5.69 -4.49 -1.36
N SER A 50 -5.18 -3.36 -0.89
CA SER A 50 -4.03 -2.67 -1.50
C SER A 50 -2.77 -3.54 -1.48
N GLN A 51 -2.54 -4.27 -0.38
CA GLN A 51 -1.42 -5.19 -0.22
C GLN A 51 -1.59 -6.46 -1.07
N LEU A 52 -2.83 -6.95 -1.24
CA LEU A 52 -3.12 -8.07 -2.14
C LEU A 52 -2.74 -7.78 -3.60
N ILE A 53 -2.78 -6.50 -4.00
CA ILE A 53 -2.37 -6.06 -5.35
C ILE A 53 -0.86 -5.86 -5.40
N THR A 54 -0.28 -5.11 -4.47
CA THR A 54 1.14 -4.72 -4.52
C THR A 54 2.09 -5.84 -4.13
N GLN A 55 1.70 -6.70 -3.18
CA GLN A 55 2.52 -7.78 -2.64
C GLN A 55 1.97 -9.16 -3.05
N ARG A 56 1.47 -9.26 -4.28
CA ARG A 56 0.86 -10.50 -4.80
C ARG A 56 1.78 -11.72 -4.67
N GLU A 57 3.08 -11.55 -4.89
CA GLU A 57 4.04 -12.65 -4.77
C GLU A 57 4.18 -13.16 -3.33
N THR A 58 4.30 -12.25 -2.37
CA THR A 58 4.37 -12.59 -0.94
C THR A 58 3.11 -13.30 -0.50
N VAL A 59 1.95 -12.76 -0.87
CA VAL A 59 0.64 -13.36 -0.60
C VAL A 59 0.51 -14.74 -1.25
N SER A 60 1.00 -14.91 -2.49
CA SER A 60 0.99 -16.21 -3.18
C SER A 60 1.86 -17.25 -2.47
N ARG A 61 3.02 -16.84 -1.95
CA ARG A 61 3.91 -17.72 -1.17
C ARG A 61 3.26 -18.13 0.15
N GLU A 62 2.61 -17.20 0.83
CA GLU A 62 1.92 -17.46 2.09
C GLU A 62 0.75 -18.42 1.90
N ILE A 63 -0.08 -18.17 0.88
CA ILE A 63 -1.18 -19.06 0.48
C ILE A 63 -0.63 -20.45 0.15
N ARG A 64 0.49 -20.55 -0.58
CA ARG A 64 1.12 -21.83 -0.91
C ARG A 64 1.54 -22.60 0.36
N ASN A 65 2.17 -21.93 1.32
CA ASN A 65 2.62 -22.57 2.56
C ASN A 65 1.44 -23.13 3.37
N LEU A 66 0.42 -22.29 3.58
CA LEU A 66 -0.80 -22.68 4.31
C LEU A 66 -1.56 -23.80 3.58
N LEU A 67 -1.70 -23.71 2.26
CA LEU A 67 -2.32 -24.77 1.46
C LEU A 67 -1.53 -26.07 1.55
N THR A 68 -0.19 -26.01 1.53
CA THR A 68 0.67 -27.19 1.61
C THR A 68 0.53 -27.90 2.96
N GLU A 69 0.52 -27.14 4.05
CA GLU A 69 0.30 -27.69 5.40
C GLU A 69 -1.07 -28.37 5.51
N ARG A 70 -2.12 -27.73 4.99
CA ARG A 70 -3.47 -28.31 5.03
C ARG A 70 -3.63 -29.49 4.09
N ALA A 71 -3.03 -29.45 2.90
CA ALA A 71 -3.09 -30.53 1.91
C ALA A 71 -2.28 -31.76 2.35
N ALA A 72 -1.21 -31.57 3.13
CA ALA A 72 -0.43 -32.66 3.71
C ALA A 72 -1.30 -33.57 4.61
N ASN A 73 -2.25 -33.00 5.36
CA ASN A 73 -3.19 -33.79 6.18
C ASN A 73 -4.09 -34.72 5.34
N PHE A 74 -4.27 -34.40 4.06
CA PHE A 74 -5.07 -35.19 3.12
C PHE A 74 -4.20 -36.00 2.14
N ASN A 75 -2.87 -36.03 2.33
CA ASN A 75 -1.89 -36.69 1.45
C ASN A 75 -1.90 -36.17 0.00
N ILE A 76 -2.22 -34.89 -0.20
CA ILE A 76 -2.22 -34.24 -1.52
C ILE A 76 -1.00 -33.33 -1.62
N ALA A 77 -0.21 -33.48 -2.69
CA ALA A 77 0.90 -32.60 -2.99
C ALA A 77 0.45 -31.42 -3.85
N LEU A 78 0.99 -30.24 -3.56
CA LEU A 78 0.78 -29.00 -4.31
C LEU A 78 2.01 -28.70 -5.15
N ASP A 79 1.83 -28.64 -6.48
CA ASP A 79 2.91 -28.29 -7.40
C ASP A 79 3.01 -26.75 -7.53
N ASP A 80 1.89 -26.09 -7.85
CA ASP A 80 1.85 -24.64 -8.00
C ASP A 80 0.51 -24.00 -7.63
N VAL A 81 0.57 -22.77 -7.14
CA VAL A 81 -0.57 -21.94 -6.76
C VAL A 81 -0.35 -20.55 -7.30
N SER A 82 -1.30 -20.07 -8.11
CA SER A 82 -1.24 -18.74 -8.71
C SER A 82 -2.60 -18.06 -8.68
N ILE A 83 -2.61 -16.76 -8.37
CA ILE A 83 -3.84 -15.97 -8.33
C ILE A 83 -4.18 -15.49 -9.75
N THR A 84 -5.15 -16.08 -10.43
CA THR A 84 -5.49 -15.71 -11.82
C THR A 84 -6.12 -14.32 -11.94
N GLY A 85 -6.89 -13.88 -10.95
CA GLY A 85 -7.51 -12.56 -10.97
C GLY A 85 -8.14 -12.16 -9.64
N LEU A 86 -8.08 -10.88 -9.30
CA LEU A 86 -8.82 -10.30 -8.18
C LEU A 86 -9.84 -9.31 -8.72
N THR A 87 -11.08 -9.48 -8.29
CA THR A 87 -12.17 -8.52 -8.55
C THR A 87 -12.68 -7.99 -7.21
N PHE A 88 -12.43 -6.71 -6.97
CA PHE A 88 -13.00 -5.97 -5.85
C PHE A 88 -14.38 -5.44 -6.25
N GLY A 89 -15.29 -5.33 -5.28
CA GLY A 89 -16.59 -4.68 -5.53
C GLY A 89 -16.40 -3.19 -5.77
N LYS A 90 -17.27 -2.57 -6.59
CA LYS A 90 -17.17 -1.13 -6.92
C LYS A 90 -17.15 -0.22 -5.68
N GLU A 91 -17.97 -0.54 -4.69
CA GLU A 91 -18.05 0.19 -3.41
C GLU A 91 -16.71 0.18 -2.66
N PHE A 92 -15.97 -0.93 -2.76
CA PHE A 92 -14.70 -1.10 -2.05
C PHE A 92 -13.57 -0.31 -2.73
N THR A 93 -13.53 -0.30 -4.06
CA THR A 93 -12.59 0.56 -4.82
C THR A 93 -12.88 2.04 -4.54
N ALA A 94 -14.16 2.43 -4.53
CA ALA A 94 -14.58 3.80 -4.22
C ALA A 94 -14.16 4.23 -2.80
N ALA A 95 -14.27 3.35 -1.81
CA ALA A 95 -13.83 3.63 -0.44
C ALA A 95 -12.30 3.82 -0.32
N ILE A 96 -11.52 3.07 -1.11
CA ILE A 96 -10.05 3.25 -1.15
C ILE A 96 -9.69 4.57 -1.83
N GLU A 97 -10.29 4.86 -2.98
CA GLU A 97 -10.07 6.12 -3.69
C GLU A 97 -10.46 7.33 -2.83
N ALA A 98 -11.59 7.27 -2.14
CA ALA A 98 -12.01 8.32 -1.21
C ALA A 98 -11.01 8.55 -0.08
N LYS A 99 -10.44 7.46 0.50
CA LYS A 99 -9.38 7.58 1.50
C LYS A 99 -8.10 8.18 0.93
N GLN A 100 -7.74 7.84 -0.30
CA GLN A 100 -6.56 8.40 -0.96
C GLN A 100 -6.74 9.90 -1.24
N ILE A 101 -7.91 10.31 -1.72
CA ILE A 101 -8.26 11.71 -1.93
C ILE A 101 -8.19 12.47 -0.60
N ALA A 102 -8.80 11.94 0.46
CA ALA A 102 -8.76 12.57 1.78
C ALA A 102 -7.33 12.70 2.33
N ALA A 103 -6.48 11.69 2.14
CA ALA A 103 -5.07 11.76 2.54
C ALA A 103 -4.30 12.82 1.74
N GLN A 104 -4.53 12.89 0.42
CA GLN A 104 -3.90 13.87 -0.45
C GLN A 104 -4.37 15.30 -0.14
N GLU A 105 -5.65 15.49 0.17
CA GLU A 105 -6.20 16.77 0.61
C GLU A 105 -5.61 17.21 1.95
N ALA A 106 -5.47 16.29 2.91
CA ALA A 106 -4.84 16.59 4.19
C ALA A 106 -3.37 17.01 4.01
N GLU A 107 -2.62 16.35 3.13
CA GLU A 107 -1.24 16.71 2.84
C GLU A 107 -1.12 18.06 2.12
N ARG A 108 -2.01 18.33 1.15
CA ARG A 108 -2.11 19.64 0.51
C ARG A 108 -2.46 20.75 1.50
N ALA A 109 -3.39 20.50 2.41
CA ALA A 109 -3.77 21.48 3.43
C ALA A 109 -2.59 21.85 4.32
N LYS A 110 -1.79 20.86 4.75
CA LYS A 110 -0.54 21.11 5.51
C LYS A 110 0.44 21.97 4.71
N PHE A 111 0.65 21.64 3.43
CA PHE A 111 1.55 22.41 2.56
C PHE A 111 1.08 23.85 2.36
N VAL A 112 -0.23 24.09 2.22
CA VAL A 112 -0.80 25.44 2.09
C VAL A 112 -0.58 26.25 3.37
N VAL A 113 -0.78 25.65 4.53
CA VAL A 113 -0.54 26.31 5.83
C VAL A 113 0.94 26.67 5.97
N GLU A 114 1.83 25.73 5.68
CA GLU A 114 3.29 25.96 5.78
C GLU A 114 3.77 27.03 4.80
N LYS A 115 3.25 27.02 3.55
CA LYS A 115 3.51 28.07 2.58
C LYS A 115 3.06 29.44 3.09
N ALA A 116 1.86 29.53 3.66
CA ALA A 116 1.34 30.78 4.22
C ALA A 116 2.19 31.29 5.40
N GLU A 117 2.73 30.39 6.23
CA GLU A 117 3.68 30.77 7.29
C GLU A 117 5.02 31.27 6.74
N GLN A 118 5.55 30.61 5.71
CA GLN A 118 6.78 31.05 5.06
C GLN A 118 6.62 32.41 4.37
N ASP A 119 5.49 32.65 3.70
CA ASP A 119 5.20 33.93 3.06
C ASP A 119 5.12 35.08 4.07
N LYS A 120 4.53 34.84 5.25
CA LYS A 120 4.51 35.81 6.38
C LYS A 120 5.90 36.12 6.88
N LYS A 121 6.72 35.11 7.15
CA LYS A 121 8.13 35.29 7.57
C LYS A 121 8.91 36.07 6.51
N GLY A 122 8.74 35.72 5.24
CA GLY A 122 9.36 36.40 4.11
C GLY A 122 8.94 37.88 4.02
N ALA A 123 7.67 38.22 4.27
CA ALA A 123 7.21 39.60 4.27
C ALA A 123 7.86 40.45 5.36
N VAL A 124 8.00 39.92 6.58
CA VAL A 124 8.68 40.61 7.70
C VAL A 124 10.16 40.82 7.36
N ILE A 125 10.84 39.79 6.85
CA ILE A 125 12.25 39.88 6.44
C ILE A 125 12.40 40.93 5.33
N ARG A 126 11.56 40.91 4.29
CA ARG A 126 11.59 41.91 3.21
C ARG A 126 11.40 43.34 3.75
N ALA A 127 10.48 43.55 4.68
CA ALA A 127 10.26 44.86 5.29
C ALA A 127 11.48 45.33 6.13
N GLN A 128 12.12 44.42 6.88
CA GLN A 128 13.37 44.72 7.60
C GLN A 128 14.52 45.05 6.64
N VAL A 129 14.69 44.26 5.58
CA VAL A 129 15.73 44.49 4.55
C VAL A 129 15.53 45.86 3.90
N HIS A 130 14.30 46.22 3.53
CA HIS A 130 14.00 47.52 2.95
C HIS A 130 14.32 48.67 3.92
N ARG A 131 13.98 48.51 5.20
CA ARG A 131 14.30 49.50 6.25
C ARG A 131 15.81 49.68 6.43
N ILE A 132 16.55 48.57 6.52
CA ILE A 132 18.01 48.59 6.67
C ILE A 132 18.65 49.25 5.44
N SER A 133 18.19 48.92 4.23
CA SER A 133 18.70 49.49 2.98
C SER A 133 18.52 51.02 2.93
N ILE A 134 17.36 51.54 3.35
CA ILE A 134 17.13 52.99 3.44
C ILE A 134 18.07 53.64 4.46
N LEU A 135 18.29 52.99 5.62
CA LEU A 135 19.20 53.49 6.64
C LEU A 135 20.65 53.55 6.13
N ASP A 136 21.07 52.51 5.40
CA ASP A 136 22.40 52.42 4.79
C ASP A 136 22.58 53.48 3.70
N TYR A 137 21.53 53.75 2.92
CA TYR A 137 21.53 54.82 1.91
C TYR A 137 21.67 56.21 2.54
N LEU A 138 20.93 56.50 3.62
CA LEU A 138 21.04 57.75 4.37
C LEU A 138 22.43 57.91 4.97
N HIS A 139 22.97 56.87 5.60
CA HIS A 139 24.28 56.91 6.23
C HIS A 139 25.40 57.18 5.21
N LYS A 140 25.27 56.66 3.98
CA LYS A 140 26.21 56.89 2.88
C LYS A 140 26.13 58.30 2.26
N GLN A 141 25.03 59.02 2.48
CA GLN A 141 24.81 60.39 1.96
C GLN A 141 25.26 61.48 2.94
N LEU A 142 25.32 61.19 4.24
CA LEU A 142 25.86 62.11 5.26
C LEU A 142 27.34 62.54 5.10
N PRO A 143 28.30 61.72 4.62
CA PRO A 143 29.69 62.18 4.48
C PRO A 143 29.90 63.25 3.40
N CYS A 144 28.94 63.52 2.52
CA CYS A 144 29.06 64.52 1.46
C CYS A 144 28.84 65.96 1.96
N LEU A 145 28.19 66.16 3.11
CA LEU A 145 27.87 67.49 3.64
C LEU A 145 28.96 68.05 4.58
N THR A 146 29.79 67.19 5.17
CA THR A 146 30.85 67.61 6.10
C THR A 146 32.15 68.03 5.43
N THR A 147 32.42 67.62 4.18
CA THR A 147 33.64 67.98 3.43
C THR A 147 33.49 69.19 2.52
N ALA A 148 32.28 69.75 2.37
CA ALA A 148 32.02 70.94 1.54
C ALA A 148 32.05 72.27 2.32
N CYS A 149 32.38 72.25 3.62
CA CYS A 149 32.42 73.42 4.49
C CYS A 149 33.83 73.72 5.05
N SER A 150 34.88 73.29 4.34
CA SER A 150 36.29 73.60 4.65
C SER A 150 36.93 74.24 3.43
#